data_AF-A0A255HSK7-F1
#
_entry.id   AF-A0A255HSK7-F1
#
_cell.length_a   1.000
_cell.length_b   1.000
_cell.length_c   1.000
_cell.angle_alpha   90.00
_cell.angle_beta   90.00
_cell.angle_gamma   90.00
#
_symmetry.space_group_name_H-M   'P 1'
#
loop_
_entity.id
_entity.type
_entity.pdbx_description
1 polymer ?
#
loop_
_entity_poly.entity_id
_entity_poly.type
_entity_poly.pdbx_seq_one_letter_code
_entity_poly.pdbx_strand_id
1 'polypeptide(L)'
;MCTPFNAEEFTFVQPDGSNLTVRGWGNQYHATFEALNGYTVVENPATGFYMYAKLSDDGEQLLSSGARPREVAVESLKLERGLRMASHAARAQVREGTALKPGTSRWEQRRKQYKNDLRAHLQAPELTPAPPKRETVGDFVGLCLLIDFPDVRGTISKEEVEKFCNQPGYEGFGNHGSVHDYFLDVSGGRMRYTNLVTPWYTARQPRSYYTNERVAQPIRARELIKEALDHFKRNGFDFSSLTTDDQEYVYASNVFYAGKRVNNWAKGLWPHAYHLLTPYKLADGMHSFDYQITDMDRELALGTFCHENGHMICDFPDLYDYGAESSGIGDFCLMCSGSNVDKKNPTQVNAYLKYRAGWASSTASIRPGNATAEANANQFYIHRNSANKAEYFIIENRQASSRDHALPSQGLAIWHIDEKGDNRFEQMSAQQHYECSLMQADGKCDLERDSSNRGDMGDLFPGEGNTRFGPGTAPASRWWDGSPSGLDLDQISAAGASISFSAR
;
A
#
# COMPACT_ATOMS: atom_id res chain seq x y z
N MET A 1 -10.28 3.86 1.76
CA MET A 1 -9.22 4.22 0.84
C MET A 1 -8.41 2.97 0.60
N CYS A 2 -7.85 2.84 -0.60
CA CYS A 2 -7.06 1.69 -1.02
C CYS A 2 -5.84 1.52 -0.10
N THR A 3 -5.14 2.63 0.17
CA THR A 3 -4.02 2.70 1.11
C THR A 3 -4.49 2.92 2.55
N PRO A 4 -3.69 2.49 3.55
CA PRO A 4 -3.92 2.86 4.94
C PRO A 4 -3.99 4.38 5.10
N PHE A 5 -4.85 4.85 6.00
CA PHE A 5 -4.97 6.25 6.41
C PHE A 5 -4.85 6.34 7.93
N ASN A 6 -4.25 7.42 8.43
CA ASN A 6 -3.98 7.65 9.85
C ASN A 6 -4.23 9.09 10.22
N ALA A 7 -5.10 9.28 11.21
CA ALA A 7 -5.56 10.58 11.67
C ALA A 7 -6.04 11.48 10.50
N GLU A 8 -6.48 10.88 9.40
CA GLU A 8 -6.92 11.62 8.23
C GLU A 8 -8.30 12.20 8.50
N GLU A 9 -8.53 13.46 8.11
CA GLU A 9 -9.81 14.11 8.35
C GLU A 9 -10.81 13.81 7.23
N PHE A 10 -11.98 13.35 7.63
CA PHE A 10 -13.12 13.05 6.78
C PHE A 10 -14.30 13.94 7.17
N THR A 11 -15.15 14.27 6.20
CA THR A 11 -16.45 14.89 6.45
C THR A 11 -17.53 13.87 6.15
N PHE A 12 -18.22 13.43 7.19
CA PHE A 12 -19.35 12.52 7.09
C PHE A 12 -20.66 13.30 7.04
N VAL A 13 -21.55 12.87 6.16
CA VAL A 13 -22.90 13.45 6.03
C VAL A 13 -23.85 12.59 6.86
N GLN A 14 -24.57 13.22 7.79
CA GLN A 14 -25.59 12.59 8.62
C GLN A 14 -26.91 12.46 7.84
N PRO A 15 -27.82 11.55 8.24
CA PRO A 15 -29.13 11.40 7.60
C PRO A 15 -29.99 12.67 7.54
N ASP A 16 -29.78 13.64 8.42
CA ASP A 16 -30.45 14.95 8.41
C ASP A 16 -29.77 15.99 7.50
N GLY A 17 -28.71 15.61 6.80
CA GLY A 17 -27.92 16.48 5.93
C GLY A 17 -26.84 17.30 6.64
N SER A 18 -26.72 17.19 7.96
CA SER A 18 -25.65 17.86 8.70
C SER A 18 -24.28 17.20 8.49
N ASN A 19 -23.21 17.98 8.58
CA ASN A 19 -21.84 17.50 8.43
C ASN A 19 -21.16 17.23 9.76
N LEU A 20 -20.54 16.06 9.91
CA LEU A 20 -19.67 15.68 11.02
C LEU A 20 -18.23 15.53 10.51
N THR A 21 -17.30 16.32 11.04
CA THR A 21 -15.87 16.12 10.77
C THR A 21 -15.32 15.08 11.73
N VAL A 22 -14.65 14.06 11.20
CA VAL A 22 -14.02 12.97 11.96
C VAL A 22 -12.56 12.80 11.55
N ARG A 23 -11.73 12.29 12.46
CA ARG A 23 -10.42 11.72 12.16
C ARG A 23 -10.56 10.21 12.03
N GLY A 24 -9.97 9.63 10.99
CA GLY A 24 -10.05 8.20 10.72
C GLY A 24 -8.70 7.51 10.77
N TRP A 25 -8.72 6.23 11.18
CA TRP A 25 -7.61 5.28 11.13
C TRP A 25 -8.11 3.99 10.50
N GLY A 26 -7.39 3.47 9.51
CA GLY A 26 -7.73 2.19 8.89
C GLY A 26 -7.42 2.13 7.40
N ASN A 27 -8.14 1.28 6.68
CA ASN A 27 -8.00 1.05 5.24
C ASN A 27 -9.38 0.80 4.60
N GLN A 28 -9.44 0.11 3.46
CA GLN A 28 -10.70 -0.22 2.79
C GLN A 28 -11.50 -1.37 3.43
N TYR A 29 -10.91 -2.13 4.35
CA TYR A 29 -11.53 -3.31 4.96
C TYR A 29 -11.97 -3.07 6.41
N HIS A 30 -11.25 -2.24 7.15
CA HIS A 30 -11.63 -1.83 8.50
C HIS A 30 -11.21 -0.37 8.76
N ALA A 31 -12.02 0.35 9.53
CA ALA A 31 -11.69 1.70 9.95
C ALA A 31 -12.37 2.07 11.28
N THR A 32 -11.66 2.86 12.08
CA THR A 32 -12.20 3.52 13.26
C THR A 32 -12.18 5.03 13.05
N PHE A 33 -13.21 5.72 13.55
CA PHE A 33 -13.37 7.17 13.42
C PHE A 33 -13.58 7.83 14.77
N GLU A 34 -13.02 9.02 14.95
CA GLU A 34 -13.22 9.87 16.11
C GLU A 34 -13.74 11.24 15.69
N ALA A 35 -14.68 11.79 16.45
CA ALA A 35 -14.97 13.22 16.35
C ALA A 35 -13.73 14.04 16.78
N LEU A 36 -13.64 15.30 16.33
CA LEU A 36 -12.47 16.16 16.60
C LEU A 36 -12.18 16.42 18.09
N ASN A 37 -13.11 16.09 18.98
CA ASN A 37 -12.93 16.13 20.44
C ASN A 37 -12.31 14.84 21.02
N GLY A 38 -11.91 13.88 20.19
CA GLY A 38 -11.21 12.64 20.57
C GLY A 38 -12.11 11.49 20.99
N TYR A 39 -13.43 11.60 20.81
CA TYR A 39 -14.37 10.53 21.13
C TYR A 39 -14.68 9.71 19.89
N THR A 40 -14.56 8.39 20.00
CA THR A 40 -14.87 7.43 18.94
C THR A 40 -16.34 7.54 18.54
N VAL A 41 -16.62 7.44 17.24
CA VAL A 41 -17.98 7.46 16.68
C VAL A 41 -18.24 6.20 15.86
N VAL A 42 -19.49 5.74 15.89
CA VAL A 42 -19.96 4.58 15.12
C VAL A 42 -21.32 4.89 14.51
N GLU A 43 -21.60 4.32 13.33
CA GLU A 43 -22.91 4.42 12.72
C GLU A 43 -23.91 3.56 13.48
N ASN A 44 -25.03 4.16 13.88
CA ASN A 44 -26.15 3.43 14.44
C ASN A 44 -26.93 2.76 13.29
N PRO A 45 -26.98 1.42 13.20
CA PRO A 45 -27.58 0.73 12.05
C PRO A 45 -29.09 0.96 11.93
N ALA A 46 -29.78 1.33 13.02
CA ALA A 46 -31.23 1.58 12.99
C ALA A 46 -31.57 2.97 12.43
N THR A 47 -30.70 3.96 12.62
CA THR A 47 -30.98 5.36 12.28
C THR A 47 -30.08 5.91 11.18
N GLY A 48 -28.94 5.27 10.91
CA GLY A 48 -27.90 5.72 9.98
C GLY A 48 -27.05 6.88 10.48
N PHE A 49 -27.29 7.37 11.70
CA PHE A 49 -26.50 8.47 12.27
C PHE A 49 -25.17 7.96 12.84
N TYR A 50 -24.09 8.70 12.60
CA TYR A 50 -22.85 8.52 13.37
C TYR A 50 -23.01 9.14 14.76
N MET A 51 -22.92 8.30 15.78
CA MET A 51 -23.12 8.62 17.20
C MET A 51 -21.85 8.33 17.99
N TYR A 52 -21.69 8.92 19.18
CA TYR A 52 -20.58 8.54 20.06
C TYR A 52 -20.65 7.05 20.37
N ALA A 53 -19.50 6.38 20.36
CA ALA A 53 -19.39 4.97 20.62
C ALA A 53 -19.21 4.69 22.12
N LYS A 54 -19.65 3.50 22.52
CA LYS A 54 -19.27 2.83 23.76
C LYS A 54 -18.74 1.45 23.41
N LEU A 55 -17.86 0.90 24.23
CA LEU A 55 -17.38 -0.46 24.06
C LEU A 55 -18.42 -1.46 24.61
N SER A 56 -18.57 -2.61 23.96
CA SER A 56 -19.29 -3.75 24.53
C SER A 56 -18.56 -4.30 25.77
N ASP A 57 -19.28 -5.01 26.62
CA ASP A 57 -18.74 -5.55 27.88
C ASP A 57 -17.55 -6.51 27.66
N ASP A 58 -17.52 -7.21 26.52
CA ASP A 58 -16.45 -8.11 26.10
C ASP A 58 -15.28 -7.40 25.38
N GLY A 59 -15.40 -6.09 25.12
CA GLY A 59 -14.38 -5.33 24.39
C GLY A 59 -14.40 -5.54 22.87
N GLU A 60 -15.29 -6.35 22.34
CA GLU A 60 -15.23 -6.82 20.94
C GLU A 60 -16.00 -5.94 19.96
N GLN A 61 -16.82 -4.99 20.40
CA GLN A 61 -17.66 -4.17 19.52
C GLN A 61 -17.72 -2.71 19.96
N LEU A 62 -17.67 -1.81 18.99
CA LEU A 62 -18.07 -0.41 19.19
C LEU A 62 -19.57 -0.28 18.96
N LEU A 63 -20.31 -0.01 20.02
CA LEU A 63 -21.75 0.14 20.02
C LEU A 63 -22.14 1.62 20.05
N SER A 64 -23.24 1.99 19.40
CA SER A 64 -23.79 3.34 19.51
C SER A 64 -24.22 3.63 20.95
N SER A 65 -23.78 4.76 21.51
CA SER A 65 -24.28 5.28 22.79
C SER A 65 -25.69 5.86 22.70
N GLY A 66 -26.17 6.14 21.48
CA GLY A 66 -27.43 6.86 21.24
C GLY A 66 -27.27 8.39 21.25
N ALA A 67 -26.10 8.91 21.61
CA ALA A 67 -25.84 10.35 21.68
C ALA A 67 -25.15 10.85 20.41
N ARG A 68 -25.71 11.91 19.80
CA ARG A 68 -25.16 12.54 18.61
C ARG A 68 -24.09 13.58 18.97
N PRO A 69 -22.93 13.58 18.27
CA PRO A 69 -21.99 14.69 18.34
C PRO A 69 -22.69 16.02 18.05
N ARG A 70 -22.30 17.08 18.78
CA ARG A 70 -22.88 18.45 18.73
C ARG A 70 -24.27 18.63 19.33
N GLU A 71 -25.02 17.57 19.62
CA GLU A 71 -26.33 17.70 20.29
C GLU A 71 -26.29 17.46 21.79
N VAL A 72 -25.34 16.64 22.24
CA VAL A 72 -25.16 16.30 23.64
C VAL A 72 -23.77 16.69 24.08
N ALA A 73 -23.67 17.35 25.24
CA ALA A 73 -22.40 17.59 25.92
C ALA A 73 -21.81 16.23 26.33
N VAL A 74 -20.73 15.82 25.66
CA VAL A 74 -20.14 14.48 25.80
C VAL A 74 -19.64 14.20 27.22
N GLU A 75 -19.30 15.24 27.96
CA GLU A 75 -18.89 15.20 29.37
C GLU A 75 -19.95 14.58 30.27
N SER A 76 -21.24 14.71 29.90
CA SER A 76 -22.35 14.11 30.65
C SER A 76 -22.50 12.60 30.45
N LEU A 77 -21.85 12.04 29.41
CA LEU A 77 -22.02 10.64 29.00
C LEU A 77 -21.02 9.68 29.66
N LYS A 78 -20.00 10.20 30.36
CA LYS A 78 -18.92 9.41 30.99
C LYS A 78 -18.25 8.41 30.03
N LEU A 79 -18.14 8.79 28.76
CA LEU A 79 -17.44 7.99 27.75
C LEU A 79 -15.93 8.23 27.84
N GLU A 80 -15.16 7.23 27.43
CA GLU A 80 -13.72 7.36 27.27
C GLU A 80 -13.38 7.86 25.87
N ARG A 81 -12.23 8.53 25.77
CA ARG A 81 -11.66 8.97 24.48
C ARG A 81 -10.84 7.85 23.88
N GLY A 82 -10.71 7.85 22.55
CA GLY A 82 -9.81 6.90 21.88
C GLY A 82 -10.23 5.44 21.96
N LEU A 83 -11.53 5.14 22.16
CA LEU A 83 -12.01 3.76 22.24
C LEU A 83 -11.68 2.99 20.95
N ARG A 84 -11.18 1.76 21.12
CA ARG A 84 -10.87 0.79 20.07
C ARG A 84 -11.42 -0.58 20.48
N MET A 85 -11.77 -1.40 19.50
CA MET A 85 -12.10 -2.81 19.75
C MET A 85 -10.84 -3.59 20.13
N ALA A 86 -11.03 -4.72 20.80
CA ALA A 86 -9.96 -5.68 21.00
C ALA A 86 -9.34 -6.11 19.65
N SER A 87 -8.01 -6.28 19.64
CA SER A 87 -7.21 -6.63 18.46
C SER A 87 -7.74 -7.85 17.70
N HIS A 88 -8.04 -8.95 18.42
CA HIS A 88 -8.57 -10.16 17.81
C HIS A 88 -9.93 -9.96 17.11
N ALA A 89 -10.76 -9.03 17.61
CA ALA A 89 -12.05 -8.68 17.02
C ALA A 89 -11.86 -7.79 15.78
N ALA A 90 -10.94 -6.83 15.81
CA ALA A 90 -10.56 -6.04 14.64
C ALA A 90 -10.04 -6.95 13.50
N ARG A 91 -9.18 -7.93 13.82
CA ARG A 91 -8.72 -8.97 12.88
C ARG A 91 -9.86 -9.78 12.28
N ALA A 92 -10.84 -10.17 13.10
CA ALA A 92 -11.98 -10.92 12.61
C ALA A 92 -12.77 -10.13 11.57
N GLN A 93 -13.02 -8.84 11.83
CA GLN A 93 -13.70 -7.97 10.87
C GLN A 93 -12.93 -7.81 9.55
N VAL A 94 -11.60 -7.63 9.61
CA VAL A 94 -10.79 -7.51 8.40
C VAL A 94 -10.78 -8.80 7.59
N ARG A 95 -10.69 -9.96 8.27
CA ARG A 95 -10.80 -11.28 7.61
C ARG A 95 -12.17 -11.49 6.98
N GLU A 96 -13.25 -11.09 7.64
CA GLU A 96 -14.59 -11.19 7.08
C GLU A 96 -14.75 -10.26 5.87
N GLY A 97 -14.33 -8.99 5.98
CA GLY A 97 -14.37 -8.04 4.87
C GLY A 97 -13.56 -8.49 3.65
N THR A 98 -12.39 -9.07 3.87
CA THR A 98 -11.56 -9.64 2.78
C THR A 98 -12.13 -10.95 2.24
N ALA A 99 -12.69 -11.84 3.06
CA ALA A 99 -13.31 -13.09 2.60
C ALA A 99 -14.60 -12.85 1.80
N LEU A 100 -15.32 -11.76 2.09
CA LEU A 100 -16.52 -11.35 1.36
C LEU A 100 -16.23 -10.69 0.01
N LYS A 101 -14.96 -10.51 -0.39
CA LYS A 101 -14.55 -10.01 -1.72
C LYS A 101 -14.82 -11.09 -2.78
N PRO A 102 -15.85 -10.98 -3.64
CA PRO A 102 -16.06 -11.94 -4.72
C PRO A 102 -14.98 -11.82 -5.79
N GLY A 103 -14.11 -12.83 -5.88
CA GLY A 103 -13.02 -12.91 -6.86
C GLY A 103 -11.69 -12.35 -6.33
N THR A 104 -10.68 -12.34 -7.19
CA THR A 104 -9.35 -11.83 -6.89
C THR A 104 -8.84 -10.99 -8.05
N SER A 105 -8.06 -9.95 -7.75
CA SER A 105 -7.36 -9.17 -8.78
C SER A 105 -6.33 -10.05 -9.51
N ARG A 106 -5.87 -9.61 -10.68
CA ARG A 106 -4.85 -10.34 -11.45
C ARG A 106 -3.54 -10.46 -10.70
N TRP A 107 -3.11 -9.39 -10.04
CA TRP A 107 -1.88 -9.42 -9.24
C TRP A 107 -1.98 -10.38 -8.04
N GLU A 108 -3.14 -10.46 -7.38
CA GLU A 108 -3.40 -11.43 -6.29
C GLU A 108 -3.30 -12.87 -6.83
N GLN A 109 -3.87 -13.13 -8.01
CA GLN A 109 -3.81 -14.44 -8.66
C GLN A 109 -2.38 -14.83 -9.01
N ARG A 110 -1.61 -13.91 -9.63
CA ARG A 110 -0.19 -14.14 -9.97
C ARG A 110 0.66 -14.40 -8.72
N ARG A 111 0.47 -13.64 -7.65
CA ARG A 111 1.16 -13.87 -6.37
C ARG A 111 0.79 -15.21 -5.74
N LYS A 112 -0.50 -15.57 -5.76
CA LYS A 112 -0.96 -16.86 -5.22
C LYS A 112 -0.34 -18.03 -5.99
N GLN A 113 -0.32 -17.93 -7.32
CA GLN A 113 0.32 -18.92 -8.18
C GLN A 113 1.81 -19.05 -7.84
N TYR A 114 2.51 -17.93 -7.77
CA TYR A 114 3.93 -17.89 -7.38
C TYR A 114 4.19 -18.54 -6.01
N LYS A 115 3.40 -18.22 -4.98
CA LYS A 115 3.53 -18.85 -3.65
C LYS A 115 3.25 -20.36 -3.69
N ASN A 116 2.32 -20.81 -4.52
CA ASN A 116 2.05 -22.24 -4.71
C ASN A 116 3.22 -22.95 -5.40
N ASP A 117 3.78 -22.35 -6.46
CA ASP A 117 4.93 -22.90 -7.19
C ASP A 117 6.17 -22.97 -6.29
N LEU A 118 6.39 -21.95 -5.46
CA LEU A 118 7.45 -21.91 -4.47
C LEU A 118 7.31 -23.07 -3.45
N ARG A 119 6.09 -23.30 -2.94
CA ARG A 119 5.81 -24.42 -2.01
C ARG A 119 6.01 -25.78 -2.68
N ALA A 120 5.58 -25.93 -3.93
CA ALA A 120 5.74 -27.17 -4.68
C ALA A 120 7.22 -27.49 -4.97
N HIS A 121 8.02 -26.49 -5.37
CA HIS A 121 9.44 -26.68 -5.66
C HIS A 121 10.25 -27.13 -4.44
N LEU A 122 9.93 -26.61 -3.24
CA LEU A 122 10.57 -27.06 -2.00
C LEU A 122 10.23 -28.52 -1.63
N GLN A 123 9.05 -29.01 -2.02
CA GLN A 123 8.65 -30.40 -1.79
C GLN A 123 9.23 -31.37 -2.84
N ALA A 124 9.58 -30.88 -4.02
CA ALA A 124 10.15 -31.68 -5.11
C ALA A 124 11.22 -30.89 -5.89
N PRO A 125 12.46 -30.78 -5.37
CA PRO A 125 13.51 -29.96 -5.98
C PRO A 125 13.97 -30.44 -7.36
N GLU A 126 13.74 -31.73 -7.68
CA GLU A 126 14.11 -32.36 -8.95
C GLU A 126 13.19 -31.96 -10.12
N LEU A 127 12.03 -31.37 -9.84
CA LEU A 127 11.17 -30.78 -10.86
C LEU A 127 11.66 -29.36 -11.14
N THR A 128 12.28 -29.13 -12.30
CA THR A 128 12.57 -27.78 -12.81
C THR A 128 11.26 -27.01 -13.01
N PRO A 129 10.98 -25.95 -12.24
CA PRO A 129 9.88 -25.07 -12.55
C PRO A 129 10.18 -24.35 -13.87
N ALA A 130 9.18 -24.23 -14.75
CA ALA A 130 9.32 -23.41 -15.95
C ALA A 130 9.47 -21.92 -15.57
N PRO A 131 10.32 -21.12 -16.25
CA PRO A 131 10.29 -19.66 -16.12
C PRO A 131 9.03 -19.09 -16.82
N PRO A 132 8.57 -17.86 -16.49
CA PRO A 132 9.41 -16.75 -16.03
C PRO A 132 9.14 -16.28 -14.60
N LYS A 133 10.22 -15.92 -13.91
CA LYS A 133 10.20 -14.77 -13.01
C LYS A 133 9.82 -13.57 -13.87
N ARG A 134 8.58 -13.11 -13.75
CA ARG A 134 8.17 -11.87 -14.41
C ARG A 134 8.88 -10.72 -13.70
N GLU A 135 9.88 -10.16 -14.36
CA GLU A 135 10.46 -8.88 -13.98
C GLU A 135 9.58 -7.75 -14.52
N THR A 136 9.55 -6.61 -13.84
CA THR A 136 8.91 -5.39 -14.32
C THR A 136 9.96 -4.43 -14.86
N VAL A 137 10.60 -4.86 -15.94
CA VAL A 137 11.65 -4.11 -16.65
C VAL A 137 11.15 -3.78 -18.05
N GLY A 138 11.39 -2.53 -18.48
CA GLY A 138 10.96 -2.02 -19.78
C GLY A 138 9.86 -0.98 -19.69
N ASP A 139 9.10 -0.87 -20.77
CA ASP A 139 8.09 0.15 -20.99
C ASP A 139 6.69 -0.40 -20.73
N PHE A 140 5.91 0.28 -19.91
CA PHE A 140 4.54 -0.07 -19.57
C PHE A 140 3.62 1.14 -19.74
N VAL A 141 2.44 0.90 -20.32
CA VAL A 141 1.40 1.92 -20.51
C VAL A 141 0.12 1.43 -19.86
N GLY A 142 -0.31 2.15 -18.81
CA GLY A 142 -1.58 1.96 -18.13
C GLY A 142 -2.69 2.83 -18.73
N LEU A 143 -3.93 2.59 -18.32
CA LEU A 143 -5.09 3.41 -18.69
C LEU A 143 -5.41 4.37 -17.54
N CYS A 144 -5.71 5.64 -17.84
CA CYS A 144 -6.26 6.59 -16.87
C CYS A 144 -7.57 7.19 -17.38
N LEU A 145 -8.69 6.78 -16.79
CA LEU A 145 -10.03 7.27 -17.09
C LEU A 145 -10.33 8.53 -16.28
N LEU A 146 -10.78 9.57 -16.97
CA LEU A 146 -11.30 10.80 -16.36
C LEU A 146 -12.82 10.81 -16.45
N ILE A 147 -13.50 10.88 -15.31
CA ILE A 147 -14.96 10.81 -15.24
C ILE A 147 -15.54 11.99 -14.46
N ASP A 148 -16.39 12.79 -15.10
CA ASP A 148 -17.16 13.82 -14.42
C ASP A 148 -18.67 13.51 -14.44
N PHE A 149 -19.45 14.37 -13.80
CA PHE A 149 -20.90 14.18 -13.64
C PHE A 149 -21.65 15.36 -14.25
N PRO A 150 -22.93 15.20 -14.61
CA PRO A 150 -23.76 16.29 -15.12
C PRO A 150 -23.83 17.50 -14.17
N ASP A 151 -23.76 17.25 -12.86
CA ASP A 151 -23.86 18.24 -11.77
C ASP A 151 -22.50 18.61 -11.13
N VAL A 152 -21.44 17.84 -11.40
CA VAL A 152 -20.10 18.06 -10.84
C VAL A 152 -19.05 17.84 -11.93
N ARG A 153 -18.52 18.94 -12.47
CA ARG A 153 -17.53 18.94 -13.56
C ARG A 153 -16.11 18.80 -13.03
N GLY A 154 -15.25 18.20 -13.84
CA GLY A 154 -13.81 18.16 -13.57
C GLY A 154 -13.19 19.55 -13.55
N THR A 155 -12.33 19.80 -12.57
CA THR A 155 -11.64 21.09 -12.33
C THR A 155 -10.18 21.06 -12.80
N ILE A 156 -9.54 19.89 -12.78
CA ILE A 156 -8.19 19.65 -13.29
C ILE A 156 -8.31 19.25 -14.76
N SER A 157 -7.54 19.88 -15.65
CA SER A 157 -7.63 19.56 -17.08
C SER A 157 -7.05 18.18 -17.39
N LYS A 158 -7.45 17.60 -18.53
CA LYS A 158 -6.86 16.35 -19.01
C LYS A 158 -5.35 16.48 -19.15
N GLU A 159 -4.88 17.59 -19.71
CA GLU A 159 -3.47 17.85 -19.96
C GLU A 159 -2.68 17.91 -18.65
N GLU A 160 -3.28 18.41 -17.57
CA GLU A 160 -2.63 18.43 -16.27
C GLU A 160 -2.52 17.03 -15.66
N VAL A 161 -3.56 16.19 -15.79
CA VAL A 161 -3.47 14.78 -15.39
C VAL A 161 -2.45 14.02 -16.24
N GLU A 162 -2.40 14.30 -17.55
CA GLU A 162 -1.42 13.71 -18.46
C GLU A 162 0.02 14.07 -18.07
N LYS A 163 0.26 15.32 -17.65
CA LYS A 163 1.55 15.74 -17.08
C LYS A 163 1.85 15.05 -15.75
N PHE A 164 0.89 15.00 -14.83
CA PHE A 164 1.04 14.28 -13.56
C PHE A 164 1.40 12.80 -13.76
N CYS A 165 0.82 12.14 -14.75
CA CYS A 165 1.13 10.75 -15.04
C CYS A 165 2.49 10.59 -15.76
N ASN A 166 2.84 11.47 -16.69
CA ASN A 166 3.84 11.15 -17.72
C ASN A 166 5.00 12.14 -17.87
N GLN A 167 4.86 13.39 -17.42
CA GLN A 167 5.86 14.43 -17.70
C GLN A 167 7.11 14.25 -16.85
N PRO A 168 8.30 14.10 -17.44
CA PRO A 168 9.54 14.12 -16.69
C PRO A 168 9.75 15.47 -15.98
N GLY A 169 10.08 15.42 -14.70
CA GLY A 169 10.27 16.61 -13.86
C GLY A 169 8.98 17.38 -13.58
N TYR A 170 7.84 16.70 -13.48
CA TYR A 170 6.57 17.35 -13.12
C TYR A 170 6.59 17.93 -11.70
N GLU A 171 6.14 19.18 -11.54
CA GLU A 171 6.12 19.89 -10.24
C GLU A 171 4.71 20.33 -9.79
N GLY A 172 3.67 19.96 -10.55
CA GLY A 172 2.31 20.41 -10.29
C GLY A 172 1.79 19.90 -8.95
N PHE A 173 1.00 20.74 -8.26
CA PHE A 173 0.45 20.50 -6.92
C PHE A 173 1.49 20.12 -5.85
N GLY A 174 2.75 20.50 -6.04
CA GLY A 174 3.86 20.22 -5.12
C GLY A 174 4.37 18.78 -5.19
N ASN A 175 4.02 18.00 -6.22
CA ASN A 175 4.52 16.65 -6.40
C ASN A 175 6.01 16.66 -6.77
N HIS A 176 6.75 15.67 -6.25
CA HIS A 176 8.15 15.45 -6.59
C HIS A 176 8.23 14.58 -7.86
N GLY A 177 8.00 15.18 -9.02
CA GLY A 177 7.93 14.46 -10.28
C GLY A 177 6.54 13.87 -10.58
N SER A 178 6.45 13.22 -11.72
CA SER A 178 5.27 12.50 -12.21
C SER A 178 5.25 11.06 -11.69
N VAL A 179 4.15 10.35 -11.95
CA VAL A 179 4.08 8.89 -11.77
C VAL A 179 5.20 8.20 -12.55
N HIS A 180 5.47 8.66 -13.78
CA HIS A 180 6.62 8.22 -14.57
C HIS A 180 7.94 8.41 -13.84
N ASP A 181 8.20 9.61 -13.31
CA ASP A 181 9.43 9.91 -12.57
C ASP A 181 9.59 9.04 -11.34
N TYR A 182 8.49 8.72 -10.63
CA TYR A 182 8.54 7.85 -9.46
C TYR A 182 9.05 6.45 -9.83
N PHE A 183 8.42 5.79 -10.81
CA PHE A 183 8.83 4.43 -11.19
C PHE A 183 10.19 4.41 -11.89
N LEU A 184 10.54 5.44 -12.66
CA LEU A 184 11.84 5.56 -13.31
C LEU A 184 12.97 5.67 -12.27
N ASP A 185 12.79 6.51 -11.26
CA ASP A 185 13.77 6.74 -10.20
C ASP A 185 13.94 5.51 -9.30
N VAL A 186 12.85 5.00 -8.73
CA VAL A 186 12.88 3.85 -7.79
C VAL A 186 13.41 2.56 -8.46
N SER A 187 13.19 2.40 -9.77
CA SER A 187 13.71 1.26 -10.54
C SER A 187 15.16 1.43 -11.01
N GLY A 188 15.80 2.58 -10.77
CA GLY A 188 17.12 2.88 -11.30
C GLY A 188 17.16 2.90 -12.83
N GLY A 189 16.11 3.42 -13.46
CA GLY A 189 15.96 3.53 -14.92
C GLY A 189 15.48 2.25 -15.62
N ARG A 190 15.18 1.19 -14.87
CA ARG A 190 14.81 -0.13 -15.43
C ARG A 190 13.34 -0.23 -15.84
N MET A 191 12.46 0.57 -15.25
CA MET A 191 11.03 0.63 -15.58
C MET A 191 10.64 2.03 -16.02
N ARG A 192 9.90 2.12 -17.13
CA ARG A 192 9.28 3.35 -17.62
C ARG A 192 7.78 3.12 -17.67
N TYR A 193 7.07 3.72 -16.72
CA TYR A 193 5.63 3.62 -16.65
C TYR A 193 4.98 4.92 -17.08
N THR A 194 4.00 4.84 -17.98
CA THR A 194 3.20 5.98 -18.44
C THR A 194 1.72 5.58 -18.47
N ASN A 195 0.83 6.55 -18.66
CA ASN A 195 -0.60 6.33 -18.74
C ASN A 195 -1.19 6.99 -19.99
N LEU A 196 -2.05 6.25 -20.69
CA LEU A 196 -2.97 6.78 -21.67
C LEU A 196 -4.14 7.45 -20.94
N VAL A 197 -4.14 8.78 -20.90
CA VAL A 197 -5.19 9.57 -20.24
C VAL A 197 -6.33 9.85 -21.21
N THR A 198 -7.55 9.46 -20.84
CA THR A 198 -8.73 9.71 -21.69
C THR A 198 -9.19 11.17 -21.60
N PRO A 199 -9.92 11.68 -22.59
CA PRO A 199 -10.79 12.83 -22.38
C PRO A 199 -11.74 12.60 -21.19
N TRP A 200 -12.36 13.68 -20.72
CA TRP A 200 -13.42 13.58 -19.70
C TRP A 200 -14.67 12.88 -20.27
N TYR A 201 -15.09 11.81 -19.63
CA TYR A 201 -16.39 11.19 -19.83
C TYR A 201 -17.39 11.74 -18.80
N THR A 202 -18.55 12.21 -19.26
CA THR A 202 -19.63 12.62 -18.37
C THR A 202 -20.58 11.47 -18.10
N ALA A 203 -20.69 11.10 -16.83
CA ALA A 203 -21.57 10.05 -16.34
C ALA A 203 -23.04 10.29 -16.71
N ARG A 204 -23.82 9.21 -16.86
CA ARG A 204 -25.23 9.31 -17.26
C ARG A 204 -26.12 9.90 -16.17
N GLN A 205 -25.75 9.71 -14.91
CA GLN A 205 -26.51 10.14 -13.73
C GLN A 205 -25.76 11.23 -12.96
N PRO A 206 -26.44 12.07 -12.16
CA PRO A 206 -25.78 12.99 -11.25
C PRO A 206 -24.90 12.25 -10.23
N ARG A 207 -23.92 12.95 -9.65
CA ARG A 207 -22.95 12.35 -8.72
C ARG A 207 -23.64 11.63 -7.55
N SER A 208 -24.74 12.18 -7.05
CA SER A 208 -25.54 11.62 -5.95
C SER A 208 -26.05 10.20 -6.19
N TYR A 209 -26.25 9.78 -7.45
CA TYR A 209 -26.63 8.42 -7.80
C TYR A 209 -25.50 7.42 -7.52
N TYR A 210 -24.27 7.77 -7.90
CA TYR A 210 -23.10 6.92 -7.73
C TYR A 210 -22.55 6.98 -6.30
N THR A 211 -22.69 8.12 -5.61
CA THR A 211 -22.32 8.27 -4.19
C THR A 211 -23.44 7.87 -3.24
N ASN A 212 -24.49 7.18 -3.71
CA ASN A 212 -25.62 6.77 -2.87
C ASN A 212 -25.17 5.80 -1.77
N GLU A 213 -25.28 6.24 -0.52
CA GLU A 213 -24.84 5.52 0.66
C GLU A 213 -25.62 4.23 0.98
N ARG A 214 -26.80 4.05 0.38
CA ARG A 214 -27.57 2.81 0.48
C ARG A 214 -27.00 1.69 -0.38
N VAL A 215 -26.02 2.00 -1.23
CA VAL A 215 -25.37 1.03 -2.12
C VAL A 215 -23.95 0.81 -1.62
N ALA A 216 -23.63 -0.44 -1.30
CA ALA A 216 -22.28 -0.81 -0.91
C ALA A 216 -21.30 -0.65 -2.08
N GLN A 217 -20.07 -0.26 -1.76
CA GLN A 217 -18.94 -0.42 -2.67
C GLN A 217 -18.78 -1.92 -3.04
N PRO A 218 -18.41 -2.30 -4.28
CA PRO A 218 -17.95 -1.48 -5.41
C PRO A 218 -18.99 -1.32 -6.54
N ILE A 219 -20.27 -1.55 -6.26
CA ILE A 219 -21.32 -1.68 -7.30
C ILE A 219 -21.37 -0.45 -8.22
N ARG A 220 -21.40 0.76 -7.64
CA ARG A 220 -21.47 2.01 -8.39
C ARG A 220 -20.20 2.35 -9.16
N ALA A 221 -19.04 1.99 -8.63
CA ALA A 221 -17.78 2.20 -9.34
C ALA A 221 -17.69 1.32 -10.58
N ARG A 222 -18.06 0.03 -10.48
CA ARG A 222 -18.10 -0.89 -11.63
C ARG A 222 -19.07 -0.40 -12.72
N GLU A 223 -20.24 0.07 -12.33
CA GLU A 223 -21.22 0.68 -13.25
C GLU A 223 -20.60 1.90 -13.97
N LEU A 224 -20.04 2.84 -13.21
CA LEU A 224 -19.45 4.06 -13.73
C LEU A 224 -18.26 3.81 -14.68
N ILE A 225 -17.37 2.89 -14.33
CA ILE A 225 -16.21 2.52 -15.16
C ILE A 225 -16.69 1.87 -16.46
N LYS A 226 -17.65 0.94 -16.38
CA LYS A 226 -18.21 0.29 -17.57
C LYS A 226 -18.87 1.30 -18.49
N GLU A 227 -19.60 2.27 -17.95
CA GLU A 227 -20.20 3.35 -18.73
C GLU A 227 -19.15 4.13 -19.55
N ALA A 228 -18.05 4.53 -18.91
CA ALA A 228 -16.96 5.27 -19.53
C ALA A 228 -16.27 4.42 -20.61
N LEU A 229 -15.94 3.17 -20.31
CA LEU A 229 -15.33 2.24 -21.28
C LEU A 229 -16.25 1.99 -22.48
N ASP A 230 -17.55 1.78 -22.25
CA ASP A 230 -18.53 1.64 -23.33
C ASP A 230 -18.59 2.91 -24.21
N HIS A 231 -18.49 4.10 -23.61
CA HIS A 231 -18.47 5.37 -24.34
C HIS A 231 -17.23 5.46 -25.24
N PHE A 232 -16.03 5.28 -24.71
CA PHE A 232 -14.80 5.39 -25.48
C PHE A 232 -14.72 4.34 -26.60
N LYS A 233 -15.09 3.09 -26.31
CA LYS A 233 -15.13 2.03 -27.31
C LYS A 233 -16.12 2.33 -28.44
N ARG A 234 -17.33 2.80 -28.11
CA ARG A 234 -18.35 3.17 -29.12
C ARG A 234 -17.92 4.34 -30.01
N ASN A 235 -17.08 5.23 -29.49
CA ASN A 235 -16.57 6.40 -30.23
C ASN A 235 -15.21 6.15 -30.90
N GLY A 236 -14.73 4.90 -30.94
CA GLY A 236 -13.49 4.55 -31.63
C GLY A 236 -12.23 5.08 -30.95
N PHE A 237 -12.24 5.25 -29.62
CA PHE A 237 -11.03 5.58 -28.89
C PHE A 237 -9.99 4.46 -29.05
N ASP A 238 -8.75 4.86 -29.33
CA ASP A 238 -7.67 3.91 -29.56
C ASP A 238 -7.04 3.47 -28.22
N PHE A 239 -7.14 2.17 -27.93
CA PHE A 239 -6.54 1.55 -26.76
C PHE A 239 -5.26 0.78 -27.09
N SER A 240 -4.80 0.75 -28.35
CA SER A 240 -3.75 -0.17 -28.80
C SER A 240 -2.38 0.08 -28.16
N SER A 241 -2.16 1.26 -27.57
CA SER A 241 -0.90 1.57 -26.87
C SER A 241 -0.81 0.96 -25.47
N LEU A 242 -1.91 0.45 -24.91
CA LEU A 242 -1.92 -0.13 -23.57
C LEU A 242 -1.10 -1.42 -23.51
N THR A 243 -0.35 -1.60 -22.43
CA THR A 243 0.44 -2.82 -22.22
C THR A 243 -0.41 -3.89 -21.53
N THR A 244 -0.41 -5.10 -22.08
CA THR A 244 -1.10 -6.26 -21.52
C THR A 244 -0.14 -7.30 -20.94
N ASP A 245 -0.64 -8.10 -20.01
CA ASP A 245 0.01 -9.34 -19.59
C ASP A 245 -0.13 -10.46 -20.64
N ASP A 246 0.49 -11.60 -20.36
CA ASP A 246 0.47 -12.81 -21.19
C ASP A 246 -0.93 -13.44 -21.31
N GLN A 247 -1.89 -12.98 -20.51
CA GLN A 247 -3.29 -13.38 -20.54
C GLN A 247 -4.19 -12.26 -21.07
N GLU A 248 -3.61 -11.30 -21.81
CA GLU A 248 -4.33 -10.22 -22.49
C GLU A 248 -4.99 -9.20 -21.56
N TYR A 249 -4.60 -9.12 -20.28
CA TYR A 249 -5.11 -8.12 -19.35
C TYR A 249 -4.22 -6.88 -19.34
N VAL A 250 -4.81 -5.70 -19.51
CA VAL A 250 -4.10 -4.42 -19.31
C VAL A 250 -3.58 -4.36 -17.88
N TYR A 251 -2.30 -4.01 -17.72
CA TYR A 251 -1.64 -4.07 -16.41
C TYR A 251 -2.30 -3.20 -15.35
N ALA A 252 -2.64 -1.96 -15.68
CA ALA A 252 -3.20 -1.01 -14.74
C ALA A 252 -4.32 -0.18 -15.36
N SER A 253 -5.46 -0.10 -14.67
CA SER A 253 -6.54 0.84 -14.98
C SER A 253 -6.74 1.80 -13.80
N ASN A 254 -6.51 3.08 -14.03
CA ASN A 254 -6.64 4.15 -13.06
C ASN A 254 -7.89 4.96 -13.38
N VAL A 255 -8.63 5.38 -12.35
CA VAL A 255 -9.88 6.14 -12.53
C VAL A 255 -9.88 7.32 -11.59
N PHE A 256 -9.95 8.52 -12.15
CA PHE A 256 -10.27 9.73 -11.41
C PHE A 256 -11.71 10.14 -11.66
N TYR A 257 -12.45 10.43 -10.59
CA TYR A 257 -13.76 11.04 -10.70
C TYR A 257 -13.80 12.46 -10.13
N ALA A 258 -14.61 13.33 -10.72
CA ALA A 258 -14.62 14.75 -10.39
C ALA A 258 -15.19 15.10 -9.00
N GLY A 259 -14.49 16.03 -8.33
CA GLY A 259 -14.87 16.66 -7.08
C GLY A 259 -14.54 15.84 -5.84
N LYS A 260 -14.37 16.52 -4.70
CA LYS A 260 -14.11 15.86 -3.42
C LYS A 260 -15.15 14.79 -3.10
N ARG A 261 -14.70 13.64 -2.62
CA ARG A 261 -15.56 12.57 -2.07
C ARG A 261 -16.54 13.12 -1.02
N VAL A 262 -17.79 12.69 -1.10
CA VAL A 262 -18.90 13.16 -0.24
C VAL A 262 -19.64 12.08 0.52
N ASN A 263 -19.40 10.80 0.20
CA ASN A 263 -20.04 9.69 0.90
C ASN A 263 -19.16 9.15 2.04
N ASN A 264 -19.82 8.52 3.01
CA ASN A 264 -19.22 7.85 4.15
C ASN A 264 -18.41 6.59 3.74
N TRP A 265 -17.61 6.10 4.69
CA TRP A 265 -16.66 5.00 4.49
C TRP A 265 -17.35 3.72 3.94
N ALA A 266 -16.70 3.07 2.96
CA ALA A 266 -17.12 1.81 2.32
C ALA A 266 -18.49 1.83 1.60
N LYS A 267 -19.04 3.01 1.31
CA LYS A 267 -20.32 3.19 0.61
C LYS A 267 -20.14 3.87 -0.74
N GLY A 268 -21.10 3.75 -1.66
CA GLY A 268 -21.13 4.49 -2.93
C GLY A 268 -19.83 4.44 -3.75
N LEU A 269 -19.23 5.61 -4.03
CA LEU A 269 -17.95 5.79 -4.73
C LEU A 269 -16.77 6.02 -3.79
N TRP A 270 -16.80 5.47 -2.57
CA TRP A 270 -15.63 5.52 -1.69
C TRP A 270 -14.35 5.06 -2.42
N PRO A 271 -13.22 5.79 -2.37
CA PRO A 271 -11.99 5.40 -3.06
C PRO A 271 -11.48 4.01 -2.66
N HIS A 272 -11.13 3.21 -3.66
CA HIS A 272 -10.74 1.80 -3.49
C HIS A 272 -10.02 1.22 -4.71
N ALA A 273 -9.38 0.07 -4.50
CA ALA A 273 -8.82 -0.75 -5.57
C ALA A 273 -9.48 -2.13 -5.60
N TYR A 274 -9.84 -2.56 -6.79
CA TYR A 274 -10.63 -3.76 -7.00
C TYR A 274 -10.51 -4.28 -8.43
N HIS A 275 -11.48 -5.10 -8.85
CA HIS A 275 -11.60 -5.55 -10.22
C HIS A 275 -13.03 -5.41 -10.73
N LEU A 276 -13.20 -5.29 -12.04
CA LEU A 276 -14.51 -5.35 -12.68
C LEU A 276 -15.20 -6.68 -12.39
N LEU A 277 -16.52 -6.74 -12.56
CA LEU A 277 -17.28 -7.98 -12.31
C LEU A 277 -16.84 -9.10 -13.27
N THR A 278 -16.60 -8.72 -14.53
CA THR A 278 -16.03 -9.56 -15.58
C THR A 278 -14.98 -8.74 -16.33
N PRO A 279 -13.95 -9.38 -16.91
CA PRO A 279 -13.00 -8.70 -17.79
C PRO A 279 -13.73 -7.94 -18.89
N TYR A 280 -13.39 -6.67 -19.08
CA TYR A 280 -13.99 -5.81 -20.10
C TYR A 280 -13.10 -5.80 -21.34
N LYS A 281 -13.59 -6.35 -22.45
CA LYS A 281 -12.86 -6.37 -23.72
C LYS A 281 -12.75 -4.97 -24.32
N LEU A 282 -11.55 -4.39 -24.33
CA LEU A 282 -11.25 -3.09 -24.95
C LEU A 282 -11.10 -3.25 -26.46
N ALA A 283 -10.24 -4.18 -26.88
CA ALA A 283 -9.94 -4.55 -28.26
C ALA A 283 -9.72 -6.07 -28.36
N ASP A 284 -9.44 -6.59 -29.56
CA ASP A 284 -8.98 -7.97 -29.69
C ASP A 284 -7.65 -8.14 -28.97
N GLY A 285 -7.54 -9.17 -28.12
CA GLY A 285 -6.33 -9.40 -27.33
C GLY A 285 -6.12 -8.45 -26.15
N MET A 286 -7.15 -7.72 -25.70
CA MET A 286 -6.99 -6.70 -24.66
C MET A 286 -8.21 -6.53 -23.76
N HIS A 287 -8.03 -6.75 -22.46
CA HIS A 287 -9.07 -6.67 -21.45
C HIS A 287 -8.67 -5.76 -20.28
N SER A 288 -9.55 -4.84 -19.87
CA SER A 288 -9.43 -4.15 -18.58
C SER A 288 -10.14 -4.97 -17.50
N PHE A 289 -9.54 -5.07 -16.31
CA PHE A 289 -10.13 -5.81 -15.20
C PHE A 289 -9.79 -5.20 -13.85
N ASP A 290 -8.52 -5.23 -13.45
CA ASP A 290 -8.06 -4.57 -12.22
C ASP A 290 -8.15 -3.05 -12.37
N TYR A 291 -8.63 -2.37 -11.33
CA TYR A 291 -8.70 -0.92 -11.30
C TYR A 291 -8.43 -0.34 -9.91
N GLN A 292 -7.95 0.90 -9.89
CA GLN A 292 -8.10 1.80 -8.74
C GLN A 292 -8.99 2.99 -9.11
N ILE A 293 -9.80 3.45 -8.16
CA ILE A 293 -10.67 4.61 -8.32
C ILE A 293 -10.53 5.56 -7.15
N THR A 294 -10.29 6.83 -7.44
CA THR A 294 -10.09 7.89 -6.43
C THR A 294 -10.79 9.19 -6.85
N ASP A 295 -11.27 9.97 -5.89
CA ASP A 295 -11.78 11.32 -6.15
C ASP A 295 -10.65 12.28 -6.56
N MET A 296 -10.99 13.25 -7.40
CA MET A 296 -10.08 14.30 -7.82
C MET A 296 -10.77 15.66 -7.68
N ASP A 297 -10.41 16.39 -6.63
CA ASP A 297 -11.00 17.70 -6.31
C ASP A 297 -10.21 18.88 -6.88
N ARG A 298 -9.07 19.21 -6.28
CA ARG A 298 -8.27 20.39 -6.67
C ARG A 298 -6.78 20.12 -6.73
N GLU A 299 -6.36 18.90 -6.43
CA GLU A 299 -4.96 18.50 -6.44
C GLU A 299 -4.80 17.02 -6.80
N LEU A 300 -3.60 16.69 -7.26
CA LEU A 300 -3.12 15.33 -7.50
C LEU A 300 -2.01 14.99 -6.50
N ALA A 301 -1.90 13.73 -6.13
CA ALA A 301 -0.88 13.24 -5.21
C ALA A 301 -0.35 11.87 -5.67
N LEU A 302 0.98 11.69 -5.60
CA LEU A 302 1.65 10.46 -6.03
C LEU A 302 1.32 9.27 -5.12
N GLY A 303 1.24 9.46 -3.80
CA GLY A 303 1.22 8.39 -2.79
C GLY A 303 0.32 7.20 -3.12
N THR A 304 -1.00 7.40 -3.06
CA THR A 304 -1.98 6.36 -3.35
C THR A 304 -1.90 5.86 -4.79
N PHE A 305 -1.70 6.76 -5.77
CA PHE A 305 -1.62 6.36 -7.17
C PHE A 305 -0.44 5.40 -7.41
N CYS A 306 0.75 5.73 -6.93
CA CYS A 306 1.94 4.89 -7.07
C CYS A 306 1.80 3.57 -6.30
N HIS A 307 1.20 3.58 -5.10
CA HIS A 307 0.94 2.36 -4.33
C HIS A 307 0.08 1.35 -5.11
N GLU A 308 -1.07 1.79 -5.62
CA GLU A 308 -1.97 0.90 -6.37
C GLU A 308 -1.36 0.41 -7.68
N ASN A 309 -0.57 1.25 -8.34
CA ASN A 309 0.15 0.85 -9.55
C ASN A 309 1.30 -0.13 -9.23
N GLY A 310 1.88 -0.07 -8.03
CA GLY A 310 2.82 -1.07 -7.52
C GLY A 310 2.19 -2.47 -7.44
N HIS A 311 0.95 -2.57 -6.97
CA HIS A 311 0.21 -3.84 -7.03
C HIS A 311 -0.05 -4.29 -8.47
N MET A 312 -0.71 -3.45 -9.25
CA MET A 312 -1.23 -3.79 -10.58
C MET A 312 -0.11 -4.17 -11.57
N ILE A 313 1.01 -3.43 -11.54
CA ILE A 313 2.09 -3.61 -12.51
C ILE A 313 3.14 -4.59 -11.97
N CYS A 314 3.55 -4.43 -10.71
CA CYS A 314 4.70 -5.14 -10.14
C CYS A 314 4.36 -6.33 -9.24
N ASP A 315 3.08 -6.65 -9.06
CA ASP A 315 2.64 -7.72 -8.17
C ASP A 315 3.16 -7.57 -6.73
N PHE A 316 3.41 -6.32 -6.32
CA PHE A 316 3.84 -6.02 -4.97
C PHE A 316 2.70 -6.32 -3.99
N PRO A 317 2.98 -6.93 -2.83
CA PRO A 317 2.00 -7.06 -1.77
C PRO A 317 1.96 -5.79 -0.93
N ASP A 318 0.85 -5.60 -0.22
CA ASP A 318 0.87 -4.77 0.97
C ASP A 318 1.81 -5.36 2.02
N LEU A 319 2.63 -4.49 2.62
CA LEU A 319 3.59 -4.82 3.68
C LEU A 319 3.19 -4.20 5.04
N TYR A 320 2.00 -3.60 5.12
CA TYR A 320 1.35 -3.30 6.40
C TYR A 320 0.57 -4.51 6.90
N ASP A 321 0.32 -4.53 8.21
CA ASP A 321 -0.54 -5.52 8.84
C ASP A 321 -2.02 -5.16 8.68
N TYR A 322 -2.81 -6.17 8.38
CA TYR A 322 -4.25 -6.06 8.22
C TYR A 322 -4.98 -6.13 9.57
N GLY A 323 -4.37 -6.65 10.62
CA GLY A 323 -4.95 -6.78 11.96
C GLY A 323 -4.98 -5.49 12.79
N ALA A 324 -4.18 -4.48 12.39
CA ALA A 324 -4.03 -3.19 13.04
C ALA A 324 -3.33 -3.21 14.42
N GLU A 325 -2.60 -4.27 14.77
CA GLU A 325 -1.78 -4.33 15.99
C GLU A 325 -0.35 -3.85 15.80
N SER A 326 0.09 -3.83 14.54
CA SER A 326 1.44 -3.47 14.16
C SER A 326 1.43 -2.46 13.01
N SER A 327 2.59 -1.89 12.74
CA SER A 327 2.82 -0.98 11.61
C SER A 327 3.42 -1.69 10.39
N GLY A 328 3.48 -3.03 10.39
CA GLY A 328 4.15 -3.81 9.35
C GLY A 328 5.63 -3.43 9.26
N ILE A 329 6.06 -2.90 8.10
CA ILE A 329 7.41 -2.32 7.94
C ILE A 329 7.43 -0.78 7.96
N GLY A 330 6.34 -0.16 8.41
CA GLY A 330 6.24 1.28 8.63
C GLY A 330 6.51 2.13 7.39
N ASP A 331 7.11 3.29 7.63
CA ASP A 331 7.32 4.36 6.66
C ASP A 331 8.42 4.03 5.63
N PHE A 332 9.14 2.94 5.85
CA PHE A 332 10.29 2.52 5.05
C PHE A 332 9.95 1.91 3.68
N CYS A 333 8.66 1.80 3.32
CA CYS A 333 8.22 1.27 2.04
C CYS A 333 6.91 1.89 1.53
N LEU A 334 6.85 2.23 0.23
CA LEU A 334 5.62 2.64 -0.47
C LEU A 334 4.46 1.69 -0.22
N MET A 335 4.71 0.38 -0.25
CA MET A 335 3.69 -0.67 -0.06
C MET A 335 3.27 -0.85 1.40
N CYS A 336 3.69 0.05 2.29
CA CYS A 336 3.31 0.11 3.69
C CYS A 336 2.75 1.52 4.00
N SER A 337 3.23 2.22 5.03
CA SER A 337 2.79 3.60 5.31
C SER A 337 3.57 4.67 4.54
N GLY A 338 4.64 4.29 3.83
CA GLY A 338 5.49 5.17 3.02
C GLY A 338 4.77 5.97 1.93
N SER A 339 3.60 5.50 1.46
CA SER A 339 2.75 6.24 0.53
C SER A 339 2.10 7.49 1.15
N ASN A 340 2.07 7.60 2.48
CA ASN A 340 1.32 8.62 3.20
C ASN A 340 2.17 9.53 4.08
N VAL A 341 3.45 9.22 4.28
CA VAL A 341 4.38 10.06 5.04
C VAL A 341 4.52 11.43 4.38
N ASP A 342 4.76 11.42 3.09
CA ASP A 342 4.55 12.55 2.20
C ASP A 342 3.79 12.05 0.97
N LYS A 343 2.50 12.44 0.86
CA LYS A 343 1.63 12.04 -0.27
C LYS A 343 2.12 12.60 -1.61
N LYS A 344 2.94 13.67 -1.61
CA LYS A 344 3.49 14.33 -2.79
C LYS A 344 4.87 13.81 -3.18
N ASN A 345 5.57 13.16 -2.25
CA ASN A 345 6.84 12.48 -2.48
C ASN A 345 6.93 11.19 -1.66
N PRO A 346 6.18 10.15 -2.05
CA PRO A 346 6.15 8.90 -1.28
C PRO A 346 7.50 8.22 -1.28
N THR A 347 7.78 7.46 -0.22
CA THR A 347 9.06 6.77 -0.04
C THR A 347 9.27 5.67 -1.09
N GLN A 348 10.50 5.19 -1.22
CA GLN A 348 10.80 4.11 -2.15
C GLN A 348 10.15 2.79 -1.70
N VAL A 349 10.02 1.82 -2.60
CA VAL A 349 9.85 0.42 -2.19
C VAL A 349 11.17 -0.14 -1.62
N ASN A 350 11.09 -1.12 -0.73
CA ASN A 350 12.27 -1.74 -0.12
C ASN A 350 13.07 -2.63 -1.10
N ALA A 351 14.29 -3.00 -0.69
CA ALA A 351 15.19 -3.86 -1.45
C ALA A 351 14.54 -5.18 -1.89
N TYR A 352 13.69 -5.78 -1.06
CA TYR A 352 13.00 -7.03 -1.39
C TYR A 352 12.11 -6.87 -2.62
N LEU A 353 11.27 -5.84 -2.65
CA LEU A 353 10.37 -5.57 -3.77
C LEU A 353 11.15 -5.13 -5.02
N LYS A 354 12.19 -4.29 -4.87
CA LYS A 354 13.08 -3.91 -5.97
C LYS A 354 13.79 -5.12 -6.57
N TYR A 355 14.32 -6.02 -5.74
CA TYR A 355 14.98 -7.24 -6.19
C TYR A 355 14.00 -8.17 -6.93
N ARG A 356 12.80 -8.36 -6.38
CA ARG A 356 11.72 -9.15 -7.01
C ARG A 356 11.28 -8.59 -8.37
N ALA A 357 11.23 -7.28 -8.50
CA ALA A 357 10.89 -6.59 -9.73
C ALA A 357 11.99 -6.64 -10.82
N GLY A 358 13.19 -7.12 -10.51
CA GLY A 358 14.34 -7.08 -11.42
C GLY A 358 15.05 -5.72 -11.46
N TRP A 359 14.84 -4.87 -10.45
CA TRP A 359 15.38 -3.51 -10.40
C TRP A 359 16.76 -3.39 -9.78
N ALA A 360 17.34 -4.51 -9.33
CA ALA A 360 18.69 -4.53 -8.79
C ALA A 360 19.73 -4.13 -9.86
N SER A 361 20.53 -3.11 -9.60
CA SER A 361 21.68 -2.79 -10.46
C SER A 361 22.78 -3.84 -10.32
N SER A 362 22.94 -4.37 -9.11
CA SER A 362 23.87 -5.44 -8.76
C SER A 362 23.37 -6.20 -7.54
N THR A 363 23.70 -7.48 -7.49
CA THR A 363 23.45 -8.32 -6.31
C THR A 363 24.70 -9.10 -5.97
N ALA A 364 25.11 -9.04 -4.71
CA ALA A 364 26.25 -9.79 -4.21
C ALA A 364 25.84 -10.70 -3.05
N SER A 365 26.43 -11.89 -2.97
CA SER A 365 26.39 -12.65 -1.72
C SER A 365 27.26 -11.97 -0.68
N ILE A 366 26.81 -11.95 0.57
CA ILE A 366 27.63 -11.49 1.69
C ILE A 366 28.75 -12.51 1.91
N ARG A 367 30.00 -12.06 1.86
CA ARG A 367 31.20 -12.88 2.05
C ARG A 367 32.06 -12.28 3.15
N PRO A 368 32.86 -13.08 3.86
CA PRO A 368 33.79 -12.55 4.85
C PRO A 368 34.70 -11.47 4.25
N GLY A 369 34.82 -10.33 4.93
CA GLY A 369 35.58 -9.16 4.50
C GLY A 369 34.78 -7.86 4.50
N ASN A 370 35.39 -6.79 3.99
CA ASN A 370 34.76 -5.48 3.91
C ASN A 370 33.84 -5.36 2.70
N ALA A 371 32.70 -4.72 2.89
CA ALA A 371 31.73 -4.39 1.86
C ALA A 371 31.23 -2.96 2.02
N THR A 372 30.66 -2.44 0.94
CA THR A 372 30.15 -1.06 0.87
C THR A 372 28.79 -1.05 0.20
N ALA A 373 27.79 -0.43 0.84
CA ALA A 373 26.45 -0.23 0.31
C ALA A 373 26.24 1.23 -0.08
N GLU A 374 26.00 1.48 -1.36
CA GLU A 374 25.73 2.80 -1.91
C GLU A 374 24.24 3.13 -1.89
N ALA A 375 23.89 4.34 -1.46
CA ALA A 375 22.52 4.86 -1.48
C ALA A 375 22.05 5.10 -2.93
N ASN A 376 20.75 4.94 -3.19
CA ASN A 376 20.13 5.18 -4.50
C ASN A 376 20.76 4.39 -5.67
N ALA A 377 21.52 3.33 -5.38
CA ALA A 377 22.20 2.53 -6.39
C ALA A 377 21.41 1.27 -6.80
N ASN A 378 20.37 0.88 -6.05
CA ASN A 378 19.75 -0.46 -6.13
C ASN A 378 20.79 -1.61 -6.09
N GLN A 379 21.87 -1.40 -5.31
CA GLN A 379 22.87 -2.41 -4.99
C GLN A 379 22.40 -3.18 -3.76
N PHE A 380 22.32 -4.51 -3.87
CA PHE A 380 21.85 -5.34 -2.76
C PHE A 380 22.86 -6.41 -2.37
N TYR A 381 23.05 -6.57 -1.08
CA TYR A 381 23.75 -7.73 -0.51
C TYR A 381 22.74 -8.74 0.00
N ILE A 382 22.91 -10.01 -0.32
CA ILE A 382 21.95 -11.08 0.01
C ILE A 382 22.65 -12.22 0.74
N HIS A 383 22.13 -12.60 1.91
CA HIS A 383 22.53 -13.79 2.65
C HIS A 383 21.37 -14.79 2.72
N ARG A 384 21.50 -15.94 2.05
CA ARG A 384 20.39 -16.89 1.87
C ARG A 384 20.47 -18.08 2.82
N ASN A 385 19.33 -18.48 3.38
CA ASN A 385 19.23 -19.73 4.11
C ASN A 385 19.47 -20.91 3.14
N SER A 386 20.39 -21.81 3.51
CA SER A 386 20.75 -22.98 2.69
C SER A 386 19.66 -24.05 2.70
N ALA A 387 18.95 -24.20 3.82
CA ALA A 387 17.87 -25.16 4.02
C ALA A 387 16.51 -24.65 3.48
N ASN A 388 16.29 -23.34 3.47
CA ASN A 388 15.06 -22.72 2.97
C ASN A 388 15.38 -21.51 2.07
N LYS A 389 15.48 -21.71 0.75
CA LYS A 389 15.91 -20.63 -0.17
C LYS A 389 14.94 -19.44 -0.26
N ALA A 390 13.69 -19.62 0.17
CA ALA A 390 12.69 -18.56 0.29
C ALA A 390 12.99 -17.60 1.46
N GLU A 391 13.84 -18.00 2.39
CA GLU A 391 14.24 -17.18 3.55
C GLU A 391 15.67 -16.64 3.38
N TYR A 392 15.84 -15.33 3.58
CA TYR A 392 17.12 -14.65 3.42
C TYR A 392 17.13 -13.27 4.04
N PHE A 393 18.32 -12.74 4.30
CA PHE A 393 18.54 -11.32 4.56
C PHE A 393 18.90 -10.60 3.26
N ILE A 394 18.33 -9.41 3.05
CA ILE A 394 18.72 -8.49 1.97
C ILE A 394 19.02 -7.11 2.55
N ILE A 395 20.12 -6.51 2.10
CA ILE A 395 20.67 -5.28 2.67
C ILE A 395 20.73 -4.19 1.60
N GLU A 396 20.31 -2.98 1.97
CA GLU A 396 20.44 -1.76 1.18
C GLU A 396 20.81 -0.55 2.04
N ASN A 397 21.35 0.49 1.43
CA ASN A 397 21.57 1.79 2.07
C ASN A 397 20.41 2.75 1.74
N ARG A 398 19.70 3.22 2.77
CA ARG A 398 18.58 4.16 2.66
C ARG A 398 18.96 5.47 3.36
N GLN A 399 18.85 6.59 2.65
CA GLN A 399 19.21 7.91 3.18
C GLN A 399 17.99 8.82 3.15
N ALA A 400 17.82 9.67 4.17
CA ALA A 400 16.71 10.60 4.28
C ALA A 400 16.85 11.76 3.28
N SER A 401 16.79 11.45 1.99
CA SER A 401 16.99 12.34 0.85
C SER A 401 16.20 11.87 -0.37
N SER A 402 15.99 12.76 -1.34
CA SER A 402 15.26 12.45 -2.58
C SER A 402 13.87 11.84 -2.29
N ARG A 403 13.55 10.65 -2.81
CA ARG A 403 12.29 9.93 -2.50
C ARG A 403 12.11 9.62 -1.02
N ASP A 404 13.21 9.37 -0.33
CA ASP A 404 13.22 8.95 1.07
C ASP A 404 13.39 10.12 2.05
N HIS A 405 13.24 11.38 1.60
CA HIS A 405 13.46 12.56 2.44
C HIS A 405 12.66 12.57 3.75
N ALA A 406 11.52 11.88 3.79
CA ALA A 406 10.64 11.83 4.94
C ALA A 406 10.81 10.54 5.79
N LEU A 407 11.82 9.71 5.51
CA LEU A 407 12.06 8.53 6.35
C LEU A 407 12.37 8.92 7.80
N PRO A 408 11.87 8.17 8.79
CA PRO A 408 12.14 8.45 10.20
C PRO A 408 13.57 8.06 10.62
N SER A 409 14.26 7.24 9.82
CA SER A 409 15.67 6.86 10.02
C SER A 409 16.41 6.75 8.69
N GLN A 410 17.74 6.79 8.76
CA GLN A 410 18.66 6.68 7.64
C GLN A 410 19.84 5.80 8.04
N GLY A 411 20.33 5.00 7.10
CA GLY A 411 21.38 4.03 7.36
C GLY A 411 21.26 2.77 6.51
N LEU A 412 21.89 1.72 7.02
CA LEU A 412 21.83 0.38 6.46
C LEU A 412 20.52 -0.29 6.89
N ALA A 413 19.63 -0.52 5.93
CA ALA A 413 18.44 -1.31 6.13
C ALA A 413 18.75 -2.79 5.93
N ILE A 414 18.44 -3.60 6.93
CA ILE A 414 18.59 -5.05 6.87
C ILE A 414 17.18 -5.64 6.91
N TRP A 415 16.77 -6.27 5.82
CA TRP A 415 15.45 -6.87 5.68
C TRP A 415 15.55 -8.38 5.86
N HIS A 416 14.71 -8.97 6.71
CA HIS A 416 14.55 -10.43 6.85
C HIS A 416 13.32 -10.86 6.06
N ILE A 417 13.55 -11.64 5.01
CA ILE A 417 12.51 -12.08 4.08
C ILE A 417 12.25 -13.55 4.32
N ASP A 418 10.98 -13.95 4.33
CA ASP A 418 10.55 -15.30 3.99
C ASP A 418 9.39 -15.20 3.00
N GLU A 419 9.60 -15.56 1.74
CA GLU A 419 8.59 -15.41 0.68
C GLU A 419 7.32 -16.26 0.92
N LYS A 420 7.33 -17.17 1.90
CA LYS A 420 6.16 -17.94 2.36
C LYS A 420 5.38 -17.27 3.49
N GLY A 421 5.98 -16.26 4.14
CA GLY A 421 5.41 -15.53 5.26
C GLY A 421 4.14 -14.76 4.89
N ASP A 422 3.55 -14.13 5.91
CA ASP A 422 2.29 -13.41 5.80
C ASP A 422 2.30 -12.18 6.72
N ASN A 423 1.98 -11.00 6.18
CA ASN A 423 2.09 -9.75 6.92
C ASN A 423 1.00 -9.56 7.98
N ARG A 424 0.15 -10.57 8.19
CA ARG A 424 -0.79 -10.68 9.31
C ARG A 424 -0.19 -11.35 10.56
N PHE A 425 1.08 -11.75 10.50
CA PHE A 425 1.74 -12.54 11.53
C PHE A 425 2.95 -11.80 12.14
N GLU A 426 2.66 -10.91 13.07
CA GLU A 426 3.60 -10.06 13.80
C GLU A 426 4.39 -10.78 14.91
N GLN A 427 4.13 -12.08 15.12
CA GLN A 427 4.62 -12.83 16.29
C GLN A 427 6.12 -13.12 16.27
N MET A 428 6.79 -12.89 15.13
CA MET A 428 8.24 -13.12 14.95
C MET A 428 8.67 -14.55 15.33
N SER A 429 7.89 -15.54 14.90
CA SER A 429 8.10 -16.96 15.22
C SER A 429 8.21 -17.82 13.97
N ALA A 430 8.77 -19.03 14.10
CA ALA A 430 8.91 -19.97 12.98
C ALA A 430 7.59 -20.29 12.24
N GLN A 431 6.46 -20.28 12.96
CA GLN A 431 5.14 -20.61 12.41
C GLN A 431 4.36 -19.38 11.95
N GLN A 432 4.66 -18.22 12.53
CA GLN A 432 3.91 -16.99 12.34
C GLN A 432 4.89 -15.81 12.31
N HIS A 433 5.17 -15.34 11.10
CA HIS A 433 6.07 -14.24 10.78
C HIS A 433 5.69 -13.58 9.44
N TYR A 434 6.15 -12.34 9.26
CA TYR A 434 5.95 -11.57 8.04
C TYR A 434 6.66 -12.15 6.82
N GLU A 435 6.15 -11.76 5.64
CA GLU A 435 6.87 -12.01 4.39
C GLU A 435 8.15 -11.16 4.32
N CYS A 436 8.12 -9.97 4.91
CA CYS A 436 9.22 -9.02 4.95
C CYS A 436 9.20 -8.29 6.30
N SER A 437 10.30 -8.37 7.05
CA SER A 437 10.52 -7.64 8.30
C SER A 437 11.72 -6.70 8.18
N LEU A 438 11.66 -5.55 8.84
CA LEU A 438 12.82 -4.69 9.04
C LEU A 438 13.52 -5.10 10.34
N MET A 439 14.80 -5.43 10.28
CA MET A 439 15.59 -5.65 11.48
C MET A 439 15.93 -4.29 12.11
N GLN A 440 15.11 -3.86 13.08
CA GLN A 440 15.23 -2.54 13.73
C GLN A 440 16.50 -2.49 14.59
N ALA A 441 17.42 -1.57 14.30
CA ALA A 441 18.76 -1.55 14.89
C ALA A 441 18.77 -1.37 16.42
N ASP A 442 17.76 -0.73 16.99
CA ASP A 442 17.61 -0.56 18.44
C ASP A 442 17.06 -1.80 19.17
N GLY A 443 16.56 -2.79 18.43
CA GLY A 443 15.98 -4.02 18.98
C GLY A 443 14.63 -3.86 19.69
N LYS A 444 13.96 -2.71 19.61
CA LYS A 444 12.68 -2.47 20.31
C LYS A 444 11.52 -3.27 19.72
N CYS A 445 11.58 -3.52 18.41
CA CYS A 445 10.54 -4.22 17.65
C CYS A 445 9.21 -3.47 17.68
N ASP A 446 9.25 -2.13 17.68
CA ASP A 446 8.06 -1.30 17.81
C ASP A 446 7.19 -1.38 16.55
N LEU A 447 7.77 -1.60 15.37
CA LEU A 447 7.02 -1.85 14.14
C LEU A 447 6.08 -3.07 14.27
N GLU A 448 6.51 -4.15 14.94
CA GLU A 448 5.70 -5.35 15.18
C GLU A 448 4.78 -5.23 16.40
N ARG A 449 5.09 -4.35 17.35
CA ARG A 449 4.44 -4.29 18.68
C ARG A 449 3.52 -3.09 18.88
N ASP A 450 3.66 -2.04 18.08
CA ASP A 450 2.94 -0.78 18.22
C ASP A 450 2.47 -0.25 16.87
N SER A 451 1.18 -0.47 16.58
CA SER A 451 0.47 0.09 15.42
C SER A 451 0.51 1.62 15.27
N SER A 452 0.95 2.35 16.30
CA SER A 452 1.12 3.81 16.27
C SER A 452 2.55 4.23 15.94
N ASN A 453 3.56 3.37 16.15
CA ASN A 453 4.95 3.62 15.77
C ASN A 453 5.21 3.09 14.36
N ARG A 454 5.45 3.99 13.40
CA ARG A 454 5.70 3.68 11.98
C ARG A 454 7.17 3.69 11.61
N GLY A 455 8.01 3.72 12.63
CA GLY A 455 9.43 3.78 12.56
C GLY A 455 9.97 5.03 13.24
N ASP A 456 11.18 4.91 13.75
CA ASP A 456 11.89 5.98 14.44
C ASP A 456 13.39 5.95 14.13
N MET A 457 14.11 6.95 14.65
CA MET A 457 15.53 7.16 14.34
C MET A 457 16.42 5.95 14.68
N GLY A 458 15.98 5.05 15.55
CA GLY A 458 16.69 3.84 15.98
C GLY A 458 16.61 2.66 15.02
N ASP A 459 15.79 2.70 13.97
CA ASP A 459 15.48 1.49 13.19
C ASP A 459 16.53 1.07 12.16
N LEU A 460 17.20 2.00 11.49
CA LEU A 460 18.26 1.67 10.50
C LEU A 460 19.64 1.75 11.14
N PHE A 461 20.57 0.86 10.75
CA PHE A 461 21.92 0.85 11.34
C PHE A 461 22.79 2.01 10.81
N PRO A 462 23.58 2.72 11.62
CA PRO A 462 23.88 2.43 13.02
C PRO A 462 23.05 3.27 14.01
N GLY A 463 21.72 3.29 13.86
CA GLY A 463 20.77 3.90 14.79
C GLY A 463 21.07 3.56 16.24
N GLU A 464 20.79 4.48 17.15
CA GLU A 464 21.16 4.40 18.58
C GLU A 464 22.62 3.95 18.86
N GLY A 465 23.54 4.10 17.89
CA GLY A 465 24.92 3.66 18.00
C GLY A 465 25.14 2.15 17.79
N ASN A 466 24.11 1.38 17.43
CA ASN A 466 24.26 -0.03 17.15
C ASN A 466 24.97 -0.24 15.80
N THR A 467 26.25 -0.63 15.85
CA THR A 467 27.09 -0.84 14.66
C THR A 467 27.27 -2.31 14.30
N ARG A 468 26.43 -3.21 14.85
CA ARG A 468 26.56 -4.66 14.65
C ARG A 468 25.21 -5.38 14.53
N PHE A 469 25.11 -6.27 13.55
CA PHE A 469 24.00 -7.22 13.39
C PHE A 469 24.54 -8.64 13.31
N GLY A 470 24.33 -9.44 14.35
CA GLY A 470 24.91 -10.77 14.48
C GLY A 470 24.10 -11.72 15.38
N PRO A 471 24.56 -12.96 15.60
CA PRO A 471 23.79 -13.98 16.30
C PRO A 471 23.59 -13.73 17.81
N GLY A 472 24.37 -12.80 18.38
CA GLY A 472 24.32 -12.40 19.79
C GLY A 472 23.93 -10.94 20.02
N THR A 473 23.42 -10.25 19.00
CA THR A 473 22.89 -8.88 19.12
C THR A 473 21.37 -8.90 19.30
N ALA A 474 20.79 -7.76 19.67
CA ALA A 474 19.36 -7.49 19.57
C ALA A 474 19.22 -6.33 18.57
N PRO A 475 18.65 -6.54 17.37
CA PRO A 475 18.08 -7.78 16.85
C PRO A 475 19.16 -8.82 16.51
N ALA A 476 18.79 -10.11 16.54
CA ALA A 476 19.70 -11.22 16.25
C ALA A 476 19.59 -11.69 14.79
N SER A 477 20.71 -12.06 14.16
CA SER A 477 20.75 -12.64 12.81
C SER A 477 20.39 -14.14 12.80
N ARG A 478 19.18 -14.49 13.25
CA ARG A 478 18.68 -15.87 13.26
C ARG A 478 17.67 -16.10 12.16
N TRP A 479 17.59 -17.32 11.66
CA TRP A 479 16.43 -17.75 10.87
C TRP A 479 15.19 -17.85 11.76
N TRP A 480 14.01 -17.86 11.17
CA TRP A 480 12.74 -17.92 11.89
C TRP A 480 12.60 -19.17 12.75
N ASP A 481 13.25 -20.28 12.38
CA ASP A 481 13.33 -21.50 13.19
C ASP A 481 14.28 -21.41 14.42
N GLY A 482 14.90 -20.24 14.62
CA GLY A 482 15.84 -19.95 15.70
C GLY A 482 17.28 -20.40 15.43
N SER A 483 17.53 -21.13 14.33
CA SER A 483 18.86 -21.59 13.98
C SER A 483 19.77 -20.42 13.58
N PRO A 484 21.10 -20.51 13.83
CA PRO A 484 22.03 -19.46 13.45
C PRO A 484 22.06 -19.28 11.93
N SER A 485 21.93 -18.04 11.45
CA SER A 485 22.09 -17.76 10.01
C SER A 485 23.54 -17.82 9.55
N GLY A 486 24.48 -17.61 10.47
CA GLY A 486 25.90 -17.42 10.16
C GLY A 486 26.24 -16.01 9.67
N LEU A 487 25.27 -15.10 9.56
CA LEU A 487 25.52 -13.70 9.21
C LEU A 487 25.99 -12.92 10.46
N ASP A 488 27.15 -12.28 10.40
CA ASP A 488 27.62 -11.32 11.40
C ASP A 488 28.20 -10.11 10.66
N LEU A 489 27.53 -8.98 10.80
CA LEU A 489 27.95 -7.70 10.26
C LEU A 489 28.43 -6.83 11.42
N ASP A 490 29.63 -6.31 11.33
CA ASP A 490 30.20 -5.40 12.32
C ASP A 490 30.85 -4.18 11.66
N GLN A 491 31.22 -3.21 12.51
CA GLN A 491 31.85 -1.96 12.07
C GLN A 491 31.01 -1.22 11.00
N ILE A 492 29.68 -1.29 11.12
CA ILE A 492 28.76 -0.52 10.27
C ILE A 492 29.07 0.96 10.50
N SER A 493 29.51 1.66 9.45
CA SER A 493 29.88 3.07 9.53
C SER A 493 28.66 3.96 9.79
N ALA A 494 28.91 5.23 10.13
CA ALA A 494 27.87 6.25 10.20
C ALA A 494 27.04 6.30 8.89
N ALA A 495 25.76 6.65 9.01
CA ALA A 495 24.88 6.84 7.87
C ALA A 495 25.45 7.91 6.91
N GLY A 496 25.34 7.63 5.61
CA GLY A 496 25.81 8.50 4.55
C GLY A 496 25.57 7.88 3.18
N ALA A 497 25.95 8.60 2.12
CA ALA A 497 25.80 8.14 0.73
C ALA A 497 26.43 6.76 0.48
N SER A 498 27.50 6.44 1.21
CA SER A 498 28.19 5.16 1.20
C SER A 498 28.34 4.66 2.63
N ILE A 499 27.92 3.42 2.91
CA ILE A 499 28.07 2.77 4.22
C ILE A 499 29.00 1.58 4.07
N SER A 500 30.08 1.56 4.84
CA SER A 500 30.98 0.40 4.93
C SER A 500 30.61 -0.49 6.10
N PHE A 501 30.77 -1.80 5.94
CA PHE A 501 30.64 -2.78 7.01
C PHE A 501 31.58 -3.96 6.75
N SER A 502 31.93 -4.68 7.81
CA SER A 502 32.69 -5.93 7.75
C SER A 502 31.74 -7.10 7.98
N ALA A 503 31.80 -8.10 7.11
CA ALA A 503 31.09 -9.37 7.27
C ALA A 503 32.07 -10.45 7.73
N ARG A 504 31.64 -11.36 8.60
CA ARG A 504 32.47 -12.46 9.13
C ARG A 504 31.91 -13.83 8.82
#